data_AF-A0A936PQY7-F1
#
_entry.id   AF-A0A936PQY7-F1
#
_cell.length_a   1.000
_cell.length_b   1.000
_cell.length_c   1.000
_cell.angle_alpha   90.00
_cell.angle_beta   90.00
_cell.angle_gamma   90.00
#
_symmetry.space_group_name_H-M   'P 1'
#
loop_
_entity.id
_entity.type
_entity.pdbx_description
1 polymer ?
#
loop_
_entity_poly.entity_id
_entity_poly.type
_entity_poly.pdbx_seq_one_letter_code
_entity_poly.pdbx_strand_id
1 'polypeptide(L)'
;MAMWKNDNFFVGAFISLLLSLVTALIVIAAGPLVYRLFSDFEPRNKIVLIAFIPAILLMRHYMRKLHFEKSGMGALTMTFLLIILYFVLLDKSAVSIFFLNL
;
A
#
# COMPACT_ATOMS: atom_id res chain seq x y z
N MET A 1 9.28 -6.49 -26.74
CA MET A 1 8.70 -6.22 -25.40
C MET A 1 7.33 -5.57 -25.61
N ALA A 2 6.36 -6.35 -26.08
CA ALA A 2 5.04 -5.87 -26.46
C ALA A 2 4.02 -6.73 -25.73
N MET A 3 3.36 -6.20 -24.70
CA MET A 3 2.05 -6.71 -24.25
C MET A 3 1.36 -5.93 -23.11
N TRP A 4 1.83 -4.78 -22.67
CA TRP A 4 1.09 -3.93 -21.71
C TRP A 4 0.62 -2.63 -22.37
N LYS A 5 -0.17 -2.78 -23.44
CA LYS A 5 -0.82 -1.66 -24.15
C LYS A 5 -2.31 -1.54 -23.81
N ASN A 6 -2.73 -2.10 -22.67
CA ASN A 6 -4.06 -1.84 -22.11
C ASN A 6 -3.93 -0.67 -21.16
N ASP A 7 -3.88 0.53 -21.73
CA ASP A 7 -4.10 1.76 -20.99
C ASP A 7 -5.56 1.77 -20.48
N ASN A 8 -5.77 1.12 -19.34
CA ASN A 8 -7.06 0.95 -18.74
C ASN A 8 -6.98 1.31 -17.25
N PHE A 9 -7.88 2.18 -16.84
CA PHE A 9 -8.08 2.59 -15.45
C PHE A 9 -8.14 1.39 -14.50
N PHE A 10 -8.92 0.37 -14.85
CA PHE A 10 -9.11 -0.81 -14.00
C PHE A 10 -7.83 -1.61 -13.80
N VAL A 11 -6.96 -1.66 -14.81
CA VAL A 11 -5.69 -2.38 -14.71
C VAL A 11 -4.77 -1.69 -13.71
N GLY A 12 -4.63 -0.37 -13.79
CA GLY A 12 -3.80 0.39 -12.85
C GLY A 12 -4.35 0.38 -11.43
N ALA A 13 -5.68 0.46 -11.28
CA ALA A 13 -6.34 0.33 -9.98
C ALA A 13 -6.11 -1.05 -9.36
N PHE A 14 -6.31 -2.12 -10.14
CA PHE A 14 -6.13 -3.50 -9.67
C PHE A 14 -4.69 -3.81 -9.27
N ILE A 15 -3.71 -3.41 -10.10
CA ILE A 15 -2.28 -3.59 -9.77
C ILE A 15 -1.92 -2.84 -8.50
N SER A 16 -2.41 -1.60 -8.32
CA SER A 16 -2.12 -0.81 -7.13
C SER A 16 -2.74 -1.40 -5.87
N LEU A 17 -3.97 -1.93 -5.98
CA LEU A 17 -4.62 -2.67 -4.90
C LEU A 17 -3.81 -3.91 -4.51
N LEU A 18 -3.47 -4.75 -5.50
CA LEU A 18 -2.76 -6.00 -5.27
C LEU A 18 -1.37 -5.74 -4.66
N LEU A 19 -0.64 -4.75 -5.18
CA LEU A 19 0.65 -4.34 -4.65
C LEU A 19 0.54 -3.82 -3.21
N SER A 20 -0.46 -3.00 -2.90
CA SER A 20 -0.70 -2.51 -1.54
C SER A 20 -1.05 -3.66 -0.58
N LEU A 21 -1.91 -4.59 -0.99
CA LEU A 21 -2.30 -5.75 -0.18
C LEU A 21 -1.13 -6.67 0.10
N VAL A 22 -0.34 -7.01 -0.94
CA VAL A 22 0.85 -7.85 -0.78
C VAL A 22 1.85 -7.18 0.15
N THR A 23 2.09 -5.88 -0.02
CA THR A 23 3.00 -5.14 0.86
C THR A 23 2.45 -5.08 2.29
N ALA A 24 1.14 -4.90 2.47
CA ALA A 24 0.51 -4.89 3.78
C ALA A 24 0.65 -6.23 4.49
N LEU A 25 0.47 -7.34 3.77
CA LEU A 25 0.72 -8.69 4.32
C LEU A 25 2.17 -8.86 4.76
N ILE A 26 3.13 -8.41 3.95
CA ILE A 26 4.56 -8.45 4.30
C ILE A 26 4.82 -7.59 5.54
N VAL A 27 4.27 -6.37 5.60
CA VAL A 27 4.43 -5.47 6.75
C VAL A 27 3.76 -6.03 8.01
N ILE A 28 2.60 -6.68 7.92
CA ILE A 28 1.94 -7.29 9.07
C ILE A 28 2.72 -8.50 9.57
N ALA A 29 3.26 -9.33 8.68
CA ALA A 29 4.00 -10.53 9.04
C ALA A 29 5.43 -10.24 9.53
N ALA A 30 6.17 -9.38 8.82
CA ALA A 30 7.57 -9.09 9.12
C ALA A 30 7.76 -7.83 9.98
N GLY A 31 6.77 -6.93 10.01
CA GLY A 31 6.85 -5.67 10.75
C GLY A 31 7.14 -5.83 12.24
N PRO A 32 6.46 -6.74 12.97
CA PRO A 32 6.76 -7.00 14.38
C PRO A 32 8.19 -7.48 14.60
N LEU A 33 8.69 -8.39 13.76
CA LEU A 33 10.04 -8.94 13.86
C LEU A 33 11.09 -7.84 13.67
N VAL A 34 10.91 -6.98 12.67
CA VAL A 34 11.83 -5.87 12.40
C VAL A 34 11.71 -4.79 13.46
N TYR A 35 10.50 -4.45 13.92
CA TYR A 35 10.28 -3.40 14.92
C TYR A 35 10.94 -3.73 16.27
N ARG A 36 10.89 -5.00 16.69
CA ARG A 36 11.55 -5.49 17.91
C ARG A 36 13.07 -5.35 17.89
N LEU A 37 13.71 -5.23 16.72
CA LEU A 37 15.15 -4.95 16.64
C LEU A 37 15.50 -3.52 17.06
N PHE A 38 14.53 -2.60 17.06
CA PHE A 38 14.74 -1.17 17.29
C PHE A 38 13.93 -0.63 18.48
N SER A 39 12.93 -1.36 18.97
CA SER A 39 12.06 -0.91 20.06
C SER A 39 11.44 -2.08 20.82
N ASP A 40 11.34 -1.96 22.15
CA ASP A 40 10.66 -2.92 23.02
C ASP A 40 9.12 -2.75 23.04
N PHE A 41 8.59 -1.70 22.41
CA PHE A 41 7.16 -1.44 22.37
C PHE A 41 6.47 -2.21 21.23
N GLU A 42 5.17 -2.49 21.37
CA GLU A 42 4.42 -3.11 20.29
C GLU A 42 4.26 -2.16 19.09
N PRO A 43 4.40 -2.68 17.85
CA PRO A 43 4.16 -1.90 16.64
C PRO A 43 2.70 -1.43 16.59
N ARG A 44 2.48 -0.12 16.58
CA ARG A 44 1.14 0.45 16.37
C ARG A 44 0.74 0.37 14.90
N ASN A 45 -0.57 0.43 14.64
CA ASN A 45 -1.16 0.44 13.28
C ASN A 45 -0.52 1.44 12.31
N LYS A 46 0.13 2.49 12.81
CA LYS A 46 0.92 3.47 12.04
C LYS A 46 1.96 2.83 11.13
N ILE A 47 2.54 1.69 11.48
CA ILE A 47 3.53 0.99 10.66
C ILE A 47 2.93 0.49 9.35
N VAL A 48 1.63 0.23 9.30
CA VAL A 48 0.93 -0.22 8.08
C VAL A 48 0.90 0.85 7.00
N LEU A 49 1.10 2.13 7.34
CA LEU A 49 1.28 3.19 6.34
C LEU A 49 2.46 2.93 5.40
N ILE A 50 3.48 2.19 5.85
CA ILE A 50 4.64 1.80 5.04
C ILE A 50 4.21 0.90 3.87
N ALA A 51 3.12 0.15 4.03
CA ALA A 51 2.59 -0.71 2.98
C ALA A 51 2.11 0.05 1.74
N PHE A 52 1.81 1.35 1.87
CA PHE A 52 1.39 2.19 0.75
C PHE A 52 2.57 2.76 -0.05
N ILE A 53 3.81 2.68 0.45
CA ILE A 53 4.99 3.24 -0.24
C ILE A 53 5.15 2.66 -1.64
N PRO A 54 5.10 1.33 -1.86
CA PRO A 54 5.24 0.78 -3.21
C PRO A 54 4.14 1.24 -4.17
N ALA A 55 2.90 1.38 -3.70
CA ALA A 55 1.80 1.90 -4.50
C ALA A 55 1.97 3.38 -4.85
N ILE A 56 2.46 4.19 -3.92
CA ILE A 56 2.82 5.60 -4.17
C ILE A 56 3.97 5.70 -5.18
N LEU A 57 4.98 4.84 -5.08
CA LEU A 57 6.09 4.79 -6.04
C LEU A 57 5.61 4.35 -7.43
N LEU A 58 4.71 3.37 -7.49
CA LEU A 58 4.06 2.93 -8.71
C LEU A 58 3.25 4.07 -9.35
N MET A 59 2.43 4.78 -8.57
CA MET A 59 1.72 5.98 -9.00
C MET A 59 2.68 7.02 -9.57
N ARG A 60 3.76 7.34 -8.85
CA ARG A 60 4.79 8.29 -9.33
C ARG A 60 5.41 7.83 -10.64
N HIS A 61 5.67 6.53 -10.80
CA HIS A 61 6.21 5.96 -12.02
C HIS A 61 5.24 6.15 -13.20
N TYR A 62 3.96 5.83 -13.01
CA TYR A 62 2.92 6.05 -14.01
C TYR A 62 2.78 7.54 -14.39
N MET A 63 2.80 8.45 -13.41
CA MET A 63 2.69 9.88 -13.67
C MET A 63 3.90 10.44 -14.44
N ARG A 64 5.12 9.96 -14.14
CA ARG A 64 6.35 10.47 -14.77
C ARG A 64 6.65 9.85 -16.13
N LYS A 65 6.42 8.55 -16.31
CA LYS A 65 6.78 7.85 -17.56
C LYS A 65 5.61 7.67 -18.52
N LEU A 66 4.39 7.58 -18.00
CA LEU A 66 3.19 7.25 -18.79
C LEU A 66 2.20 8.42 -18.82
N HIS A 67 2.65 9.65 -18.50
CA HIS A 67 1.92 10.91 -18.73
C HIS A 67 0.42 10.91 -18.40
N PHE A 68 0.01 10.38 -17.23
CA PHE A 68 -1.41 10.31 -16.83
C PHE A 68 -2.31 9.50 -17.77
N GLU A 69 -1.77 8.48 -18.41
CA GLU A 69 -2.56 7.39 -19.00
C GLU A 69 -3.62 6.88 -18.00
N LYS A 70 -4.76 6.38 -18.51
CA LYS A 70 -5.90 5.92 -17.72
C LYS A 70 -5.48 4.96 -16.59
N SER A 71 -4.51 4.09 -16.85
CA SER A 71 -3.95 3.21 -15.81
C SER A 71 -3.28 3.99 -14.66
N GLY A 72 -2.56 5.06 -14.95
CA GLY A 72 -1.97 5.94 -13.93
C GLY A 72 -3.03 6.63 -13.07
N MET A 73 -4.13 7.07 -13.68
CA MET A 73 -5.28 7.62 -12.95
C MET A 73 -5.92 6.56 -12.04
N GLY A 74 -6.09 5.33 -12.52
CA GLY A 74 -6.60 4.22 -11.70
C GLY A 74 -5.71 3.90 -10.51
N ALA A 75 -4.39 3.87 -10.73
CA ALA A 75 -3.42 3.66 -9.66
C ALA A 75 -3.47 4.76 -8.59
N LEU A 76 -3.59 6.03 -9.01
CA LEU A 76 -3.69 7.18 -8.13
C LEU A 76 -4.98 7.14 -7.30
N THR A 77 -6.12 6.96 -7.96
CA THR A 77 -7.43 6.88 -7.28
C THR A 77 -7.44 5.75 -6.25
N MET A 78 -6.92 4.57 -6.61
CA MET A 78 -6.91 3.43 -5.70
C MET A 78 -5.98 3.66 -4.50
N THR A 79 -4.78 4.19 -4.73
CA THR A 79 -3.83 4.52 -3.66
C THR A 79 -4.43 5.54 -2.70
N PHE A 80 -5.09 6.56 -3.22
CA PHE A 80 -5.76 7.58 -2.40
C PHE A 80 -6.91 6.99 -1.56
N LEU A 81 -7.75 6.15 -2.16
CA LEU A 81 -8.85 5.47 -1.47
C LEU A 81 -8.32 4.60 -0.32
N LEU A 82 -7.24 3.85 -0.55
CA LEU A 82 -6.62 3.00 0.47
C LEU A 82 -6.05 3.81 1.65
N ILE A 83 -5.44 4.96 1.38
CA ILE A 83 -4.96 5.87 2.43
C ILE A 83 -6.13 6.39 3.25
N ILE A 84 -7.23 6.81 2.61
CA ILE A 84 -8.45 7.23 3.33
C ILE A 84 -8.99 6.08 4.19
N LEU A 85 -9.07 4.87 3.61
CA LEU A 85 -9.56 3.68 4.33
C LEU A 85 -8.71 3.40 5.57
N TYR A 86 -7.39 3.56 5.47
CA TYR A 86 -6.49 3.45 6.62
C TYR A 86 -6.87 4.45 7.74
N PHE A 87 -7.10 5.73 7.40
CA PHE A 87 -7.43 6.73 8.42
C PHE A 87 -8.81 6.49 9.04
N VAL A 88 -9.78 6.06 8.24
CA VAL A 88 -11.15 5.78 8.70
C VAL A 88 -11.20 4.53 9.59
N LEU A 89 -10.45 3.47 9.24
CA LEU A 89 -10.56 2.17 9.91
C LEU A 89 -9.50 1.92 10.98
N LEU A 90 -8.27 2.44 10.83
CA LEU A 90 -7.11 2.01 11.61
C LEU A 90 -6.48 3.10 12.49
N ASP A 91 -6.54 4.38 12.10
CA ASP A 91 -5.81 5.45 12.80
C ASP A 91 -6.28 5.68 14.25
N LYS A 92 -7.59 5.59 14.49
CA LYS A 92 -8.18 5.72 15.83
C LYS A 92 -8.56 4.38 16.47
N SER A 93 -8.28 3.27 15.78
CA SER A 93 -8.62 1.95 16.30
C SER A 93 -7.68 1.57 17.44
N ALA A 94 -8.25 1.18 18.58
CA ALA A 94 -7.50 0.63 19.71
C ALA A 94 -7.03 -0.82 19.45
N VAL A 95 -7.56 -1.46 18.40
CA VAL A 95 -7.20 -2.83 18.01
C VAL A 95 -5.96 -2.79 17.13
N SER A 96 -4.88 -3.43 17.60
CA SER A 96 -3.70 -3.68 16.79
C SER A 96 -4.00 -4.74 15.75
N ILE A 97 -3.72 -4.46 14.48
CA ILE A 97 -3.81 -5.46 13.40
C ILE A 97 -2.58 -6.38 13.32
N PHE A 98 -1.62 -6.19 14.22
CA PHE A 98 -0.52 -7.12 14.44
C PHE A 98 -0.99 -8.21 15.42
N PHE A 99 -1.53 -9.31 14.87
CA PHE A 99 -2.04 -10.44 15.66
C PHE A 99 -0.95 -11.45 16.07
N LEU A 100 0.25 -11.35 15.48
CA LEU A 100 1.38 -12.22 15.80
C LEU A 100 2.21 -11.60 16.93
N ASN A 101 1.81 -11.91 18.17
CA ASN A 101 2.68 -11.82 19.35
C ASN A 101 3.60 -13.06 19.43
N LEU A 102 4.42 -13.27 18.38
CA LEU A 102 5.59 -14.16 18.46
C LEU A 102 6.76 -13.33 18.94
#